data_AF-A0A9D4Q7Z7-F1
#
_entry.id   AF-A0A9D4Q7Z7-F1
#
_cell.length_a   1.000
_cell.length_b   1.000
_cell.length_c   1.000
_cell.angle_alpha   90.00
_cell.angle_beta   90.00
_cell.angle_gamma   90.00
#
_symmetry.space_group_name_H-M   'P 1'
#
loop_
_entity.id
_entity.type
_entity.pdbx_description
1 polymer ?
#
loop_
_entity_poly.entity_id
_entity_poly.type
_entity_poly.pdbx_seq_one_letter_code
_entity_poly.pdbx_strand_id
1 'polypeptide(L)'
;MTQLAQTGLPAPYANPCRQTWPKCLLQQLEEPYGAYTREDCLNLCLQRIIVERCGCLSARLPQLQKLAKTYGACGRHALLFRDITYKRDVTVTKLREDVMGTNKKDGPPARLVLYFDSLTYEHIRSVPKYDETRVLSNLGGISGMYLGLSFFVLFQVLDILVVGALRLRKILHWDARLRRLVVHAKPPLQGDARATS
;
A
#
# COMPACT_ATOMS: atom_id res chain seq x y z
N MET A 1 20.18 24.64 -3.10
CA MET A 1 18.73 24.31 -3.12
C MET A 1 18.47 23.22 -4.16
N THR A 2 17.58 22.28 -3.87
CA THR A 2 17.21 21.20 -4.79
C THR A 2 15.71 21.21 -5.04
N GLN A 3 15.30 21.04 -6.31
CA GLN A 3 13.89 21.01 -6.70
C GLN A 3 13.33 19.59 -6.53
N LEU A 4 12.25 19.45 -5.79
CA LEU A 4 11.50 18.19 -5.66
C LEU A 4 10.16 18.32 -6.39
N ALA A 5 9.89 17.39 -7.29
CA ALA A 5 8.62 17.25 -7.99
C ALA A 5 7.92 15.96 -7.53
N GLN A 6 6.73 16.09 -6.93
CA GLN A 6 5.96 14.95 -6.47
C GLN A 6 4.73 14.72 -7.35
N THR A 7 4.53 13.49 -7.83
CA THR A 7 3.31 13.11 -8.58
C THR A 7 2.56 11.99 -7.88
N GLY A 8 1.27 12.24 -7.60
CA GLY A 8 0.34 11.23 -7.09
C GLY A 8 -0.08 10.21 -8.16
N LEU A 9 -0.68 9.11 -7.71
CA LEU A 9 -1.27 8.08 -8.56
C LEU A 9 -2.64 8.52 -9.13
N PRO A 10 -3.04 8.02 -10.31
CA PRO A 10 -4.42 8.17 -10.82
C PRO A 10 -5.39 7.27 -10.05
N ALA A 11 -6.69 7.59 -10.12
CA ALA A 11 -7.75 6.73 -9.56
C ALA A 11 -7.66 5.32 -10.17
N PRO A 12 -7.90 4.23 -9.42
CA PRO A 12 -8.43 4.13 -8.05
C PRO A 12 -7.38 4.18 -6.92
N TYR A 13 -6.09 4.24 -7.25
CA TYR A 13 -4.98 4.32 -6.28
C TYR A 13 -4.66 5.75 -5.85
N ALA A 14 -5.40 6.73 -6.37
CA ALA A 14 -5.25 8.12 -6.06
C ALA A 14 -5.58 8.38 -4.58
N ASN A 15 -4.62 8.96 -3.86
CA ASN A 15 -4.99 9.88 -2.78
C ASN A 15 -5.86 11.00 -3.39
N PRO A 16 -6.78 11.63 -2.64
CA PRO A 16 -7.73 12.62 -3.16
C PRO A 16 -7.02 13.91 -3.57
N CYS A 17 -6.21 13.84 -4.62
CA CYS A 17 -5.42 14.94 -5.12
C CYS A 17 -6.21 15.67 -6.22
N ARG A 18 -6.48 16.97 -6.02
CA ARG A 18 -7.17 17.78 -7.03
C ARG A 18 -6.13 18.59 -7.81
N GLN A 19 -6.20 18.54 -9.14
CA GLN A 19 -5.31 19.33 -10.01
C GLN A 19 -5.98 20.62 -10.51
N THR A 20 -7.29 20.74 -10.30
CA THR A 20 -8.09 21.83 -10.83
C THR A 20 -8.98 22.43 -9.75
N TRP A 21 -9.21 23.74 -9.87
CA TRP A 21 -10.17 24.43 -9.03
C TRP A 21 -11.58 23.88 -9.24
N PRO A 22 -12.37 23.67 -8.16
CA PRO A 22 -13.80 23.41 -8.30
C PRO A 22 -14.47 24.58 -9.03
N LYS A 23 -15.31 24.24 -10.02
CA LYS A 23 -16.08 25.22 -10.80
C LYS A 23 -16.93 26.15 -9.92
N CYS A 24 -17.44 25.66 -8.77
CA CYS A 24 -18.20 26.46 -7.80
C CYS A 24 -17.39 27.67 -7.28
N LEU A 25 -16.08 27.49 -7.10
CA LEU A 25 -15.21 28.48 -6.48
C LEU A 25 -14.69 29.50 -7.50
N LEU A 26 -14.40 29.06 -8.73
CA LEU A 26 -13.96 29.93 -9.83
C LEU A 26 -14.97 31.05 -10.14
N GLN A 27 -16.26 30.79 -9.94
CA GLN A 27 -17.31 31.79 -10.16
C GLN A 27 -17.38 32.87 -9.07
N GLN A 28 -16.68 32.68 -7.95
CA GLN A 28 -16.73 33.56 -6.77
C GLN A 28 -15.43 34.36 -6.58
N LEU A 29 -14.44 34.12 -7.45
CA LEU A 29 -13.12 34.74 -7.41
C LEU A 29 -13.07 35.85 -8.46
N GLU A 30 -12.62 37.03 -8.05
CA GLU A 30 -12.57 38.26 -8.86
C GLU A 30 -11.42 38.27 -9.87
N GLU A 31 -10.37 37.49 -9.59
CA GLU A 31 -9.13 37.43 -10.36
C GLU A 31 -9.04 36.13 -11.17
N PRO A 32 -8.35 36.12 -12.33
CA PRO A 32 -8.04 34.90 -13.06
C PRO A 32 -7.00 34.09 -12.26
N TYR A 33 -7.48 33.24 -11.34
CA TYR A 33 -6.61 32.32 -10.65
C TYR A 33 -5.93 31.37 -11.64
N GLY A 34 -4.62 31.26 -11.54
CA GLY A 34 -3.80 30.33 -12.30
C GLY A 34 -4.05 28.86 -11.89
N ALA A 35 -3.03 28.02 -12.10
CA ALA A 35 -3.08 26.62 -11.68
C ALA A 35 -3.41 26.50 -10.17
N TYR A 36 -4.18 25.49 -9.80
CA TYR A 36 -4.54 25.22 -8.42
C TYR A 36 -3.29 24.92 -7.56
N THR A 37 -3.07 25.71 -6.51
CA THR A 37 -1.99 25.51 -5.52
C THR A 37 -2.53 25.25 -4.12
N ARG A 38 -1.70 24.65 -3.26
CA ARG A 38 -2.04 24.38 -1.85
C ARG A 38 -2.18 25.64 -1.03
N GLU A 39 -1.27 26.58 -1.25
CA GLU A 39 -1.24 27.83 -0.52
C GLU A 39 -2.50 28.64 -0.82
N ASP A 40 -2.93 28.72 -2.08
CA ASP A 40 -4.17 29.40 -2.46
C ASP A 40 -5.40 28.75 -1.83
N CYS A 41 -5.46 27.43 -1.81
CA CYS A 41 -6.56 26.69 -1.17
C CYS A 41 -6.62 26.97 0.34
N LEU A 42 -5.47 26.97 1.03
CA LEU A 42 -5.38 27.28 2.46
C LEU A 42 -5.75 28.73 2.74
N ASN A 43 -5.30 29.67 1.91
CA ASN A 43 -5.61 31.09 2.05
C ASN A 43 -7.12 31.36 1.86
N LEU A 44 -7.76 30.71 0.88
CA LEU A 44 -9.20 30.78 0.67
C LEU A 44 -9.98 30.15 1.85
N CYS A 45 -9.50 29.01 2.37
CA CYS A 45 -10.08 28.38 3.55
C CYS A 45 -9.98 29.29 4.79
N LEU A 46 -8.82 29.93 4.98
CA LEU A 46 -8.58 30.84 6.08
C LEU A 46 -9.50 32.06 6.00
N GLN A 47 -9.63 32.68 4.83
CA GLN A 47 -10.54 33.82 4.62
C GLN A 47 -11.99 33.42 4.96
N ARG A 48 -12.44 32.24 4.50
CA ARG A 48 -13.78 31.75 4.80
C ARG A 48 -14.04 31.61 6.30
N ILE A 49 -13.10 31.03 7.05
CA ILE A 49 -13.22 30.86 8.50
C ILE A 49 -13.27 32.23 9.20
N ILE A 50 -12.46 33.19 8.76
CA ILE A 50 -12.45 34.55 9.31
C ILE A 50 -13.80 35.22 9.10
N VAL A 51 -14.38 35.12 7.90
CA VAL A 51 -15.69 35.73 7.67
C VAL A 51 -16.80 35.00 8.46
N GLU A 52 -16.80 33.68 8.51
CA GLU A 52 -17.80 32.90 9.24
C GLU A 52 -17.78 33.20 10.75
N ARG A 53 -16.60 33.45 11.34
CA ARG A 53 -16.46 33.71 12.79
C ARG A 53 -16.52 35.19 13.16
N CYS A 54 -15.93 36.05 12.34
CA CYS A 54 -15.69 37.46 12.68
C CYS A 54 -16.51 38.43 11.83
N GLY A 55 -17.16 37.97 10.75
CA GLY A 55 -17.97 38.82 9.86
C GLY A 55 -17.16 39.84 9.07
N CYS A 56 -15.83 39.75 9.05
CA CYS A 56 -14.92 40.69 8.40
C CYS A 56 -14.00 39.97 7.41
N LEU A 57 -13.41 40.73 6.49
CA LEU A 57 -12.47 40.25 5.47
C LEU A 57 -11.05 40.72 5.81
N SER A 58 -10.06 39.83 5.66
CA SER A 58 -8.65 40.23 5.78
C SER A 58 -8.15 40.79 4.46
N ALA A 59 -7.49 41.95 4.50
CA ALA A 59 -6.89 42.58 3.31
C ALA A 59 -5.69 41.82 2.74
N ARG A 60 -5.06 40.93 3.54
CA ARG A 60 -3.92 40.11 3.11
C ARG A 60 -4.32 38.80 2.44
N LEU A 61 -5.61 38.48 2.47
CA LEU A 61 -6.16 37.22 1.96
C LEU A 61 -7.02 37.49 0.71
N PRO A 62 -7.24 36.47 -0.12
CA PRO A 62 -8.03 36.62 -1.33
C PRO A 62 -9.47 37.04 -1.04
N GLN A 63 -9.98 38.01 -1.78
CA GLN A 63 -11.32 38.55 -1.58
C GLN A 63 -12.35 37.70 -2.31
N LEU A 64 -13.47 37.41 -1.63
CA LEU A 64 -14.60 36.68 -2.19
C LEU A 64 -15.72 37.68 -2.46
N GLN A 65 -15.96 38.01 -3.74
CA GLN A 65 -16.89 39.08 -4.15
C GLN A 65 -18.33 38.91 -3.68
N LYS A 66 -18.78 37.67 -3.44
CA LYS A 66 -20.20 37.36 -3.21
C LYS A 66 -20.37 36.57 -1.93
N LEU A 67 -20.38 37.30 -0.82
CA LEU A 67 -20.69 36.79 0.51
C LEU A 67 -21.96 37.39 1.11
N ALA A 68 -22.85 37.94 0.27
CA ALA A 68 -24.16 38.37 0.72
C ALA A 68 -25.12 37.17 0.71
N LYS A 69 -25.21 36.50 1.87
CA LYS A 69 -26.29 35.61 2.32
C LYS A 69 -26.46 34.27 1.57
N THR A 70 -26.61 33.19 2.35
CA THR A 70 -26.84 31.78 1.96
C THR A 70 -25.63 31.00 1.43
N TYR A 71 -24.80 30.55 2.36
CA TYR A 71 -23.80 29.52 2.08
C TYR A 71 -24.44 28.14 2.04
N GLY A 72 -24.84 27.70 0.85
CA GLY A 72 -24.81 26.28 0.53
C GLY A 72 -23.34 25.83 0.53
N ALA A 73 -22.95 25.07 1.54
CA ALA A 73 -21.58 24.61 1.70
C ALA A 73 -21.11 23.79 0.48
N CYS A 74 -20.20 24.33 -0.34
CA CYS A 74 -19.28 23.49 -1.12
C CYS A 74 -18.48 22.73 -0.02
N GLY A 75 -18.77 21.43 0.13
CA GLY A 75 -18.51 20.62 1.32
C GLY A 75 -17.03 20.36 1.63
N ARG A 76 -16.79 19.54 2.68
CA ARG A 76 -15.45 19.09 3.14
C ARG A 76 -14.68 18.37 2.03
N HIS A 77 -14.03 19.13 1.16
CA HIS A 77 -13.17 18.56 0.12
C HIS A 77 -11.81 18.22 0.72
N ALA A 78 -11.47 16.93 0.69
CA ALA A 78 -10.17 16.42 1.05
C ALA A 78 -9.08 16.98 0.12
N LEU A 79 -7.99 17.37 0.76
CA LEU A 79 -6.79 18.01 0.22
C LEU A 79 -5.85 16.94 -0.35
N LEU A 80 -5.16 17.22 -1.46
CA LEU A 80 -3.74 16.88 -1.75
C LEU A 80 -3.37 17.26 -3.22
N PHE A 81 -2.08 17.39 -3.53
CA PHE A 81 -1.56 18.29 -4.60
C PHE A 81 -0.45 17.66 -5.46
N ARG A 82 -0.17 18.28 -6.61
CA ARG A 82 1.12 18.19 -7.30
C ARG A 82 1.91 19.43 -6.87
N ASP A 83 2.87 19.24 -5.97
CA ASP A 83 3.61 20.35 -5.35
C ASP A 83 5.05 20.38 -5.90
N ILE A 84 5.58 21.59 -6.12
CA ILE A 84 6.98 21.82 -6.45
C ILE A 84 7.62 22.37 -5.18
N THR A 85 8.26 21.49 -4.42
CA THR A 85 8.88 21.86 -3.16
C THR A 85 10.36 22.11 -3.37
N TYR A 86 10.86 23.25 -2.91
CA TYR A 86 12.30 23.55 -2.90
C TYR A 86 12.88 23.20 -1.54
N LYS A 87 13.75 22.19 -1.48
CA LYS A 87 14.52 21.92 -0.28
C LYS A 87 15.63 22.96 -0.15
N ARG A 88 15.70 23.61 1.02
CA ARG A 88 16.68 24.66 1.33
C ARG A 88 17.62 24.18 2.41
N ASP A 89 18.90 24.20 2.11
CA ASP A 89 19.98 24.05 3.08
C ASP A 89 20.60 25.44 3.27
N VAL A 90 20.54 25.96 4.50
CA VAL A 90 20.93 27.33 4.83
C VAL A 90 22.29 27.30 5.50
N THR A 91 23.28 27.93 4.87
CA THR A 91 24.60 28.16 5.44
C THR A 91 24.76 29.65 5.73
N VAL A 92 25.17 29.96 6.96
CA VAL A 92 25.38 31.34 7.41
C VAL A 92 26.86 31.52 7.69
N THR A 93 27.47 32.51 7.07
CA THR A 93 28.89 32.86 7.26
C THR A 93 29.01 34.31 7.69
N LYS A 94 30.06 34.62 8.47
CA LYS A 94 30.35 36.00 8.86
C LYS A 94 30.70 36.78 7.58
N LEU A 95 30.06 37.93 7.40
CA LEU A 95 30.37 38.81 6.29
C LEU A 95 31.80 39.34 6.42
N ARG A 96 32.55 39.34 5.32
CA ARG A 96 33.94 39.78 5.28
C ARG A 96 34.02 41.27 5.64
N GLU A 97 35.01 41.63 6.45
CA GLU A 97 35.13 42.95 7.09
C GLU A 97 35.35 44.09 6.08
N ASP A 98 35.86 43.79 4.89
CA ASP A 98 36.03 44.74 3.78
C ASP A 98 34.73 45.18 3.10
N VAL A 99 33.64 44.40 3.25
CA VAL A 99 32.29 44.74 2.76
C VAL A 99 31.49 45.49 3.83
N MET A 100 32.00 45.54 5.07
CA MET A 100 31.36 46.21 6.19
C MET A 100 31.62 47.71 6.09
N GLY A 101 30.80 48.40 5.27
CA GLY A 101 30.89 49.84 5.07
C GLY A 101 30.86 50.60 6.40
N THR A 102 31.68 51.63 6.53
CA THR A 102 31.84 52.44 7.76
C THR A 102 30.65 53.39 8.03
N ASN A 103 29.57 53.29 7.24
CA ASN A 103 28.44 54.20 7.32
C ASN A 103 27.41 53.75 8.36
N LYS A 104 27.40 54.47 9.49
CA LYS A 104 26.63 54.18 10.72
C LYS A 104 25.10 54.37 10.62
N LYS A 105 24.57 54.77 9.45
CA LYS A 105 23.14 55.11 9.28
C LYS A 105 22.28 53.96 8.77
N ASP A 106 22.89 52.95 8.17
CA ASP A 106 22.20 51.74 7.72
C ASP A 106 22.53 50.60 8.67
N GLY A 107 21.55 49.75 8.99
CA GLY A 107 21.77 48.57 9.82
C GLY A 107 22.87 47.65 9.25
N PRO A 108 23.36 46.66 10.02
CA PRO A 108 24.44 45.80 9.56
C PRO A 108 24.07 45.13 8.22
N PRO A 109 24.92 45.23 7.18
CA PRO A 109 24.59 44.71 5.85
C PRO A 109 24.46 43.18 5.88
N ALA A 110 23.43 42.66 5.22
CA ALA A 110 23.21 41.23 5.05
C ALA A 110 23.33 40.86 3.56
N ARG A 111 24.16 39.86 3.24
CA ARG A 111 24.30 39.32 1.88
C ARG A 111 23.60 37.98 1.79
N LEU A 112 22.56 37.90 0.95
CA LEU A 112 21.86 36.66 0.64
C LEU A 112 22.30 36.15 -0.74
N VAL A 113 22.82 34.91 -0.80
CA VAL A 113 23.17 34.25 -2.07
C VAL A 113 22.28 33.03 -2.24
N LEU A 114 21.46 33.03 -3.30
CA LEU A 114 20.52 31.97 -3.62
C LEU A 114 21.03 31.23 -4.86
N TYR A 115 21.34 29.94 -4.71
CA TYR A 115 21.76 29.09 -5.83
C TYR A 115 21.18 27.68 -5.72
N PHE A 116 21.06 27.02 -6.88
CA PHE A 116 20.74 25.61 -6.96
C PHE A 116 22.00 24.78 -6.72
N ASP A 117 21.88 23.72 -5.92
CA ASP A 117 23.03 22.86 -5.60
C ASP A 117 23.37 21.96 -6.80
N SER A 118 22.35 21.54 -7.53
CA SER A 118 22.46 20.83 -8.80
C SER A 118 21.39 21.32 -9.79
N LEU A 119 21.68 21.18 -11.09
CA LEU A 119 20.70 21.42 -12.17
C LEU A 119 19.70 20.26 -12.33
N THR A 120 19.83 19.22 -11.51
CA THR A 120 18.98 18.02 -11.52
C THR A 120 17.82 18.20 -10.55
N TYR A 121 16.61 17.87 -11.00
CA TYR A 121 15.43 17.83 -10.16
C TYR A 121 15.18 16.40 -9.67
N GLU A 122 14.76 16.25 -8.42
CA GLU A 122 14.40 14.97 -7.83
C GLU A 122 12.91 14.72 -8.05
N HIS A 123 12.58 13.64 -8.74
CA HIS A 123 11.20 13.32 -9.09
C HIS A 123 10.68 12.12 -8.30
N ILE A 124 9.89 12.39 -7.24
CA ILE A 124 9.32 11.35 -6.39
C ILE A 124 7.98 10.91 -6.99
N ARG A 125 7.96 9.74 -7.64
CA ARG A 125 6.73 9.13 -8.15
C ARG A 125 6.22 8.09 -7.16
N SER A 126 4.95 8.25 -6.80
CA SER A 126 4.23 7.21 -6.08
C SER A 126 3.85 6.09 -7.05
N VAL A 127 4.24 4.84 -6.74
CA VAL A 127 3.97 3.65 -7.55
C VAL A 127 2.96 2.74 -6.83
N PRO A 128 2.05 2.06 -7.54
CA PRO A 128 1.02 1.26 -6.89
C PRO A 128 1.66 0.03 -6.24
N LYS A 129 1.29 -0.26 -4.99
CA LYS A 129 1.87 -1.38 -4.22
C LYS A 129 1.43 -2.75 -4.78
N TYR A 130 0.20 -2.83 -5.29
CA TYR A 130 -0.39 -4.03 -5.88
C TYR A 130 -0.91 -3.71 -7.27
N ASP A 131 -0.52 -4.53 -8.23
CA ASP A 131 -0.96 -4.54 -9.62
C ASP A 131 -1.51 -5.94 -9.93
N GLU A 132 -2.31 -6.10 -10.99
CA GLU A 132 -2.99 -7.35 -11.33
C GLU A 132 -1.99 -8.51 -11.47
N THR A 133 -0.83 -8.22 -12.06
CA THR A 133 0.28 -9.16 -12.21
C THR A 133 0.88 -9.60 -10.88
N ARG A 134 0.98 -8.68 -9.90
CA ARG A 134 1.52 -8.97 -8.57
C ARG A 134 0.52 -9.76 -7.73
N VAL A 135 -0.77 -9.47 -7.86
CA VAL A 135 -1.83 -10.23 -7.19
C VAL A 135 -1.84 -11.67 -7.71
N LEU A 136 -1.79 -11.85 -9.04
CA LEU A 136 -1.75 -13.17 -9.66
C LEU A 136 -0.46 -13.93 -9.31
N SER A 137 0.69 -13.24 -9.25
CA SER A 137 1.97 -13.85 -8.87
C SER A 137 1.96 -14.36 -7.42
N ASN A 138 1.44 -13.57 -6.48
CA ASN A 138 1.34 -13.97 -5.07
C ASN A 138 0.34 -15.14 -4.87
N LEU A 139 -0.80 -15.10 -5.57
CA LEU A 139 -1.78 -16.19 -5.54
C LEU A 139 -1.23 -17.45 -6.19
N GLY A 140 -0.54 -17.31 -7.33
CA GLY A 140 0.07 -18.42 -8.06
C GLY A 140 1.17 -19.11 -7.26
N GLY A 141 2.01 -18.35 -6.55
CA GLY A 141 3.05 -18.91 -5.69
C GLY A 141 2.50 -19.79 -4.56
N ILE A 142 1.53 -19.27 -3.80
CA ILE A 142 0.91 -19.99 -2.68
C ILE A 142 0.09 -21.17 -3.20
N SER A 143 -0.75 -20.96 -4.22
CA SER A 143 -1.60 -22.02 -4.78
C SER A 143 -0.78 -23.13 -5.44
N GLY A 144 0.29 -22.77 -6.17
CA GLY A 144 1.21 -23.72 -6.79
C GLY A 144 1.93 -24.59 -5.75
N MET A 145 2.34 -24.02 -4.62
CA MET A 145 2.94 -24.80 -3.53
C MET A 145 1.98 -25.85 -2.97
N TYR A 146 0.72 -25.49 -2.71
CA TYR A 146 -0.29 -26.42 -2.18
C TYR A 146 -0.70 -27.49 -3.20
N LEU A 147 -0.83 -27.14 -4.48
CA LEU A 147 -1.12 -28.12 -5.54
C LEU A 147 0.02 -29.14 -5.70
N GLY A 148 1.27 -28.69 -5.62
CA GLY A 148 2.43 -29.58 -5.63
C GLY A 148 2.40 -30.58 -4.46
N LEU A 149 2.19 -30.10 -3.24
CA LEU A 149 2.07 -30.96 -2.06
C LEU A 149 0.90 -31.94 -2.17
N SER A 150 -0.26 -31.46 -2.64
CA SER A 150 -1.47 -32.28 -2.79
C SER A 150 -1.25 -33.41 -3.79
N PHE A 151 -0.54 -33.16 -4.89
CA PHE A 151 -0.19 -34.18 -5.87
C PHE A 151 0.71 -35.27 -5.29
N PHE A 152 1.75 -34.90 -4.53
CA PHE A 152 2.61 -35.88 -3.87
C PHE A 152 1.86 -36.75 -2.85
N VAL A 153 0.94 -36.15 -2.08
CA VAL A 153 0.10 -36.88 -1.12
C VAL A 153 -0.84 -37.85 -1.86
N LEU A 154 -1.44 -37.45 -2.99
CA LEU A 154 -2.28 -38.34 -3.79
C LEU A 154 -1.52 -39.57 -4.28
N PHE A 155 -0.29 -39.39 -4.79
CA PHE A 155 0.55 -40.51 -5.20
C PHE A 155 0.91 -41.44 -4.03
N GLN A 156 1.23 -40.90 -2.87
CA GLN A 156 1.49 -41.71 -1.67
C GLN A 156 0.25 -42.53 -1.27
N VAL A 157 -0.95 -41.94 -1.33
CA VAL A 157 -2.19 -42.67 -1.03
C VAL A 157 -2.42 -43.79 -2.04
N LEU A 158 -2.19 -43.54 -3.34
CA LEU A 158 -2.31 -44.57 -4.37
C LEU A 158 -1.33 -45.72 -4.16
N ASP A 159 -0.07 -45.44 -3.84
CA ASP A 159 0.94 -46.47 -3.55
C ASP A 159 0.55 -47.31 -2.32
N ILE A 160 0.05 -46.66 -1.26
CA ILE A 160 -0.45 -47.34 -0.06
C ILE A 160 -1.65 -48.23 -0.42
N LEU A 161 -2.58 -47.77 -1.25
CA LEU A 161 -3.74 -48.55 -1.68
C LEU A 161 -3.32 -49.76 -2.53
N VAL A 162 -2.39 -49.61 -3.46
CA VAL A 162 -1.91 -50.71 -4.31
C VAL A 162 -1.17 -51.75 -3.49
N VAL A 163 -0.21 -51.33 -2.66
CA VAL A 163 0.56 -52.25 -1.79
C VAL A 163 -0.37 -52.89 -0.76
N GLY A 164 -1.29 -52.13 -0.18
CA GLY A 164 -2.31 -52.61 0.74
C GLY A 164 -3.18 -53.68 0.10
N ALA A 165 -3.71 -53.45 -1.10
CA ALA A 165 -4.54 -54.42 -1.83
C ALA A 165 -3.77 -55.71 -2.18
N LEU A 166 -2.49 -55.59 -2.58
CA LEU A 166 -1.63 -56.75 -2.85
C LEU A 166 -1.34 -57.56 -1.58
N ARG A 167 -1.09 -56.90 -0.45
CA ARG A 167 -0.91 -57.58 0.84
C ARG A 167 -2.19 -58.21 1.36
N LEU A 168 -3.34 -57.54 1.24
CA LEU A 168 -4.64 -58.11 1.61
C LEU A 168 -4.97 -59.34 0.78
N ARG A 169 -4.72 -59.32 -0.55
CA ARG A 169 -4.87 -60.50 -1.41
C ARG A 169 -3.98 -61.65 -0.96
N LYS A 170 -2.72 -61.39 -0.60
CA LYS A 170 -1.83 -62.43 -0.05
C LYS A 170 -2.34 -62.98 1.29
N ILE A 171 -2.82 -62.13 2.19
CA ILE A 171 -3.35 -62.53 3.51
C ILE A 171 -4.63 -63.33 3.36
N LEU A 172 -5.61 -62.89 2.56
CA LEU A 172 -6.83 -63.66 2.28
C LEU A 172 -6.51 -65.01 1.63
N HIS A 173 -5.54 -65.05 0.73
CA HIS A 173 -5.12 -66.29 0.08
C HIS A 173 -4.39 -67.25 1.04
N TRP A 174 -3.59 -66.75 1.99
CA TRP A 174 -3.01 -67.53 3.08
C TRP A 174 -4.07 -68.07 4.05
N ASP A 175 -5.07 -67.27 4.39
CA ASP A 175 -6.17 -67.65 5.27
C ASP A 175 -7.06 -68.74 4.63
N ALA A 176 -7.33 -68.65 3.33
CA ALA A 176 -7.99 -69.71 2.56
C ALA A 176 -7.15 -71.01 2.42
N ARG A 177 -5.82 -70.92 2.57
CA ARG A 177 -4.91 -72.09 2.60
C ARG A 177 -4.92 -72.78 3.97
N LEU A 178 -4.93 -72.00 5.05
CA LEU A 178 -4.99 -72.51 6.43
C LEU A 178 -6.34 -73.20 6.72
N ARG A 179 -7.47 -72.65 6.23
CA ARG A 179 -8.78 -73.32 6.33
C ARG A 179 -8.82 -74.69 5.65
N ARG A 180 -8.04 -74.92 4.58
CA ARG A 180 -7.93 -76.24 3.93
C ARG A 180 -7.08 -77.24 4.72
N LEU A 181 -6.05 -76.77 5.44
CA LEU A 181 -5.19 -77.64 6.25
C LEU A 181 -5.87 -78.09 7.55
N VAL A 182 -6.71 -77.24 8.16
CA VAL A 182 -7.46 -77.59 9.37
C VAL A 182 -8.51 -78.69 9.13
N VAL A 183 -9.11 -78.77 7.93
CA VAL A 183 -10.08 -79.83 7.58
C VAL A 183 -9.45 -81.23 7.51
N HIS A 184 -8.14 -81.33 7.26
CA HIS A 184 -7.43 -82.61 7.27
C HIS A 184 -6.87 -83.02 8.64
N ALA A 185 -6.94 -82.14 9.64
CA ALA A 185 -6.57 -82.48 11.02
C ALA A 185 -7.81 -82.92 11.82
N LYS A 186 -8.47 -84.00 11.41
CA LYS A 186 -9.41 -84.72 12.29
C LYS A 186 -8.59 -85.70 13.13
N PRO A 187 -8.45 -85.52 14.46
CA PRO A 187 -7.80 -86.53 15.29
C PRO A 187 -8.71 -87.76 15.39
N PRO A 188 -8.19 -88.99 15.22
CA PRO A 188 -8.93 -90.18 15.59
C PRO A 188 -9.02 -90.27 17.11
N LEU A 189 -10.24 -90.16 17.63
CA LEU A 189 -10.65 -90.75 18.90
C LEU A 189 -10.72 -92.26 18.68
N GLN A 190 -9.74 -93.00 19.18
CA GLN A 190 -9.84 -94.44 19.36
C GLN A 190 -9.36 -94.75 20.77
N GLY A 191 -10.32 -94.93 21.68
CA GLY A 191 -10.05 -95.63 22.93
C GLY A 191 -9.86 -97.11 22.63
N ASP A 192 -9.03 -97.77 23.44
CA ASP A 192 -9.26 -99.15 23.83
C ASP A 192 -8.62 -99.39 25.21
N ALA A 193 -9.50 -99.78 26.14
CA ALA A 193 -9.16 -100.37 27.42
C ALA A 193 -8.70 -101.83 27.23
N ARG A 194 -8.19 -102.45 28.31
CA ARG A 194 -7.94 -103.89 28.58
C ARG A 194 -6.44 -104.24 28.59
N ALA A 195 -5.80 -104.30 29.76
CA ALA A 195 -5.75 -105.43 30.70
C ALA A 195 -5.08 -106.68 30.11
N THR A 196 -3.91 -107.07 30.66
CA THR A 196 -3.57 -108.44 31.07
C THR A 196 -2.20 -108.49 31.74
N SER A 197 -2.18 -109.11 32.93
CA SER A 197 -1.13 -109.92 33.55
C SER A 197 0.21 -109.26 33.88
#